data_AF-A0A026X2E4-F1
#
_entry.id   AF-A0A026X2E4-F1
#
_cell.length_a   1.000
_cell.length_b   1.000
_cell.length_c   1.000
_cell.angle_alpha   90.00
_cell.angle_beta   90.00
_cell.angle_gamma   90.00
#
_symmetry.space_group_name_H-M   'P 1'
#
loop_
_entity.id
_entity.type
_entity.pdbx_description
1 polymer ?
#
loop_
_entity_poly.entity_id
_entity_poly.type
_entity_poly.pdbx_seq_one_letter_code
_entity_poly.pdbx_strand_id
1 'polypeptide(L)'
;LQEIIDRLRLELDFENEGRNSEQCAKDLKKFKYAYVPKVYWNLKWIDGVKVTDVKSIKAQGLNLADVDKKLITLMGEQIFHTGFMHADPHPGNGIIFHKIFRQKE
;
A
#
# COMPACT_ATOMS: atom_id res chain seq x y z
N LEU A 1 20.58 4.43 -18.31
CA LEU A 1 20.06 5.80 -18.50
C LEU A 1 18.63 5.79 -19.03
N GLN A 2 18.35 5.09 -20.13
CA GLN A 2 16.99 4.96 -20.68
C GLN A 2 15.98 4.40 -19.66
N GLU A 3 16.33 3.33 -18.96
CA GLU A 3 15.48 2.72 -17.92
C GLU A 3 15.07 3.70 -16.81
N ILE A 4 15.99 4.58 -16.39
CA ILE A 4 15.71 5.60 -15.35
C ILE A 4 14.69 6.62 -15.88
N ILE A 5 14.84 7.04 -17.14
CA ILE A 5 13.92 7.99 -17.78
C ILE A 5 12.51 7.39 -17.89
N ASP A 6 12.43 6.12 -18.26
CA ASP A 6 11.14 5.44 -18.43
C ASP A 6 10.45 5.21 -17.07
N ARG A 7 11.20 4.88 -16.01
CA ARG A 7 10.66 4.81 -14.65
C ARG A 7 10.17 6.16 -14.15
N LEU A 8 10.94 7.23 -14.35
CA LEU A 8 10.53 8.59 -13.96
C LEU A 8 9.27 9.03 -14.71
N ARG A 9 9.13 8.69 -15.99
CA ARG A 9 7.90 8.99 -16.74
C ARG A 9 6.68 8.28 -16.16
N LEU A 10 6.84 7.02 -15.76
CA LEU A 10 5.77 6.27 -15.10
C LEU A 10 5.42 6.84 -13.72
N GLU A 11 6.42 7.27 -12.94
CA GLU A 11 6.20 7.92 -11.63
C GLU A 11 5.54 9.30 -11.74
N LEU A 12 5.70 10.00 -12.86
CA LEU A 12 5.04 11.29 -13.12
C LEU A 12 3.65 11.14 -13.76
N ASP A 13 3.25 9.93 -14.17
CA ASP A 13 1.91 9.67 -14.70
C ASP A 13 0.94 9.31 -13.57
N PHE A 14 0.44 10.34 -12.89
CA PHE A 14 -0.50 10.19 -11.78
C PHE A 14 -1.85 9.60 -12.19
N GLU A 15 -2.26 9.70 -13.46
CA GLU A 15 -3.47 9.04 -13.93
C GLU A 15 -3.28 7.52 -13.97
N ASN A 16 -2.12 7.08 -14.48
CA ASN A 16 -1.75 5.67 -14.47
C ASN A 16 -1.60 5.15 -13.04
N GLU A 17 -0.96 5.90 -12.15
CA GLU A 17 -0.85 5.55 -10.73
C GLU A 17 -2.23 5.44 -10.05
N GLY A 18 -3.14 6.36 -10.38
CA GLY A 18 -4.53 6.31 -9.91
C GLY A 18 -5.25 5.04 -10.37
N ARG A 19 -5.18 4.71 -11.66
CA ARG A 19 -5.76 3.48 -12.22
C ARG A 19 -5.16 2.22 -11.59
N ASN A 20 -3.84 2.20 -11.39
CA ASN A 20 -3.15 1.11 -10.71
C ASN A 20 -3.61 0.95 -9.25
N SER A 21 -3.82 2.07 -8.55
CA SER A 21 -4.31 2.06 -7.16
C SER A 21 -5.74 1.51 -7.07
N GLU A 22 -6.62 1.86 -8.01
CA GLU A 22 -7.97 1.29 -8.07
C GLU A 22 -7.99 -0.20 -8.34
N GLN A 23 -7.09 -0.70 -9.21
CA GLN A 23 -6.94 -2.12 -9.46
C GLN A 23 -6.42 -2.85 -8.20
N CYS A 24 -5.37 -2.32 -7.57
CA CYS A 24 -4.84 -2.83 -6.30
C CYS A 24 -5.93 -2.92 -5.21
N ALA A 25 -6.79 -1.90 -5.12
CA ALA A 25 -7.90 -1.88 -4.18
C ALA A 25 -8.92 -3.01 -4.43
N LYS A 26 -9.18 -3.36 -5.70
CA LYS A 26 -10.07 -4.47 -6.07
C LYS A 26 -9.45 -5.82 -5.68
N ASP A 27 -8.18 -6.00 -6.03
CA ASP A 27 -7.45 -7.25 -5.82
C ASP A 27 -7.25 -7.57 -4.34
N LEU A 28 -6.93 -6.55 -3.53
CA LEU A 28 -6.68 -6.71 -2.10
C LEU A 28 -7.95 -6.63 -1.24
N LYS A 29 -9.13 -6.37 -1.82
CA LYS A 29 -10.41 -6.19 -1.11
C LYS A 29 -10.76 -7.35 -0.17
N LYS A 30 -10.32 -8.57 -0.48
CA LYS A 30 -10.56 -9.76 0.34
C LYS A 30 -9.80 -9.76 1.67
N PHE A 31 -8.73 -8.99 1.78
CA PHE A 31 -7.94 -8.88 3.01
C PHE A 31 -8.52 -7.79 3.91
N LYS A 32 -9.21 -8.20 4.97
CA LYS A 32 -9.80 -7.29 5.97
C LYS A 32 -8.78 -6.46 6.76
N TYR A 33 -7.48 -6.64 6.55
CA TYR A 33 -6.39 -5.90 7.19
C TYR A 33 -5.62 -5.03 6.18
N ALA A 34 -5.96 -5.08 4.89
CA ALA A 34 -5.42 -4.21 3.86
C ALA A 34 -6.42 -3.10 3.57
N TYR A 35 -5.91 -1.89 3.35
CA TYR A 35 -6.70 -0.75 2.93
C TYR A 35 -5.91 0.02 1.88
N VAL A 36 -6.48 0.13 0.69
CA VAL A 36 -5.96 0.97 -0.38
C VAL A 36 -6.82 2.24 -0.41
N PRO A 37 -6.22 3.44 -0.29
CA PRO A 37 -6.97 4.69 -0.34
C PRO A 37 -7.71 4.82 -1.67
N LYS A 38 -8.96 5.30 -1.62
CA LYS A 38 -9.64 5.73 -2.85
C LYS A 38 -8.89 6.92 -3.44
N VAL A 39 -8.72 6.92 -4.75
CA VAL A 39 -8.17 8.05 -5.49
C VAL A 39 -9.21 9.17 -5.45
N TYR A 40 -8.90 10.25 -4.76
CA TYR A 40 -9.70 11.47 -4.77
C TYR A 40 -8.86 12.56 -5.43
N TRP A 41 -9.46 13.28 -6.38
CA TRP A 41 -8.86 14.49 -6.98
C TRP A 41 -8.69 15.62 -5.95
N ASN A 42 -9.32 15.48 -4.78
CA ASN A 42 -9.11 16.30 -3.59
C ASN A 42 -8.34 15.43 -2.59
N LEU A 43 -7.07 15.77 -2.31
CA LEU A 43 -6.16 14.96 -1.48
C LEU A 43 -6.82 14.48 -0.18
N LYS A 44 -6.69 13.18 0.13
CA LYS A 44 -7.14 12.59 1.39
C LYS A 44 -5.94 12.18 2.24
N TRP A 45 -5.85 12.76 3.43
CA TRP A 45 -4.83 12.39 4.41
C TRP A 45 -5.20 11.09 5.15
N ILE A 46 -4.21 10.26 5.43
CA ILE A 46 -4.35 9.04 6.24
C ILE A 46 -3.19 8.99 7.22
N ASP A 47 -3.53 8.83 8.50
CA ASP A 47 -2.54 8.65 9.55
C ASP A 47 -2.06 7.20 9.64
N GLY A 48 -0.77 7.04 9.87
CA GLY A 48 -0.12 5.76 10.05
C GLY A 48 1.35 5.93 10.40
N VAL A 49 2.02 4.83 10.71
CA VAL A 49 3.46 4.80 10.92
C VAL A 49 4.14 4.13 9.75
N LYS A 50 5.36 4.57 9.43
CA LYS A 50 6.17 3.94 8.39
C LYS A 50 6.36 2.47 8.73
N VAL A 51 6.34 1.61 7.70
CA VAL A 51 6.59 0.17 7.88
C VAL A 51 7.94 -0.15 8.53
N THR A 52 8.93 0.75 8.37
CA THR A 52 10.26 0.65 8.98
C THR A 52 10.32 1.12 10.43
N ASP A 53 9.28 1.79 10.95
CA ASP A 53 9.26 2.29 12.33
C ASP A 53 8.77 1.22 13.31
N VAL A 54 9.66 0.26 13.56
CA VAL A 54 9.44 -0.86 14.47
C VAL A 54 9.06 -0.39 15.89
N LYS A 55 9.61 0.74 16.35
CA LYS A 55 9.33 1.28 17.69
C LYS A 55 7.89 1.73 17.78
N SER A 56 7.42 2.53 16.82
CA SER A 56 6.05 3.03 16.81
C SER A 56 5.03 1.93 16.55
N ILE A 57 5.35 0.93 15.72
CA ILE A 57 4.48 -0.24 15.51
C ILE A 57 4.28 -1.01 16.83
N LYS A 58 5.35 -1.27 17.59
CA LYS A 58 5.26 -1.90 18.91
C LYS A 58 4.50 -1.04 19.92
N ALA A 59 4.69 0.28 19.88
CA ALA A 59 3.99 1.22 20.77
C ALA A 59 2.47 1.23 20.53
N GLN A 60 2.02 0.91 19.31
CA GLN A 60 0.61 0.69 18.97
C GLN A 60 0.08 -0.70 19.42
N GLY A 61 0.89 -1.50 20.12
CA GLY A 61 0.51 -2.84 20.58
C GLY A 61 0.40 -3.87 19.46
N LEU A 62 0.97 -3.61 18.28
CA LEU A 62 0.94 -4.53 17.15
C LEU A 62 2.05 -5.57 17.26
N ASN A 63 1.73 -6.81 16.89
CA ASN A 63 2.70 -7.89 16.81
C ASN A 63 3.47 -7.81 15.47
N LEU A 64 4.79 -7.65 15.54
CA LEU A 64 5.63 -7.53 14.35
C LEU A 64 5.57 -8.74 13.43
N ALA A 65 5.54 -9.96 13.98
CA ALA A 65 5.50 -11.18 13.17
C ALA A 65 4.16 -11.30 12.41
N ASP A 66 3.08 -10.83 13.01
CA ASP A 66 1.77 -10.76 12.33
C ASP A 66 1.75 -9.67 11.25
N VAL A 67 2.35 -8.50 11.52
CA VAL A 67 2.51 -7.44 10.50
C VAL A 67 3.33 -7.94 9.32
N ASP A 68 4.48 -8.56 9.58
CA ASP A 68 5.36 -9.10 8.55
C ASP A 68 4.67 -10.17 7.70
N LYS A 69 3.99 -11.12 8.37
CA LYS A 69 3.19 -12.15 7.68
C LYS A 69 2.14 -11.54 6.77
N LYS A 70 1.43 -10.50 7.22
CA LYS A 70 0.42 -9.80 6.41
C LYS A 70 1.04 -9.11 5.20
N LEU A 71 2.16 -8.40 5.38
CA LEU A 71 2.87 -7.73 4.28
C LEU A 71 3.32 -8.74 3.20
N ILE A 72 3.96 -9.83 3.61
CA ILE A 72 4.39 -10.89 2.69
C ILE A 72 3.19 -11.53 1.99
N THR A 73 2.07 -11.72 2.70
CA THR A 73 0.84 -12.27 2.10
C THR A 73 0.27 -11.34 1.03
N LEU A 74 0.24 -10.02 1.26
CA LEU A 74 -0.27 -9.06 0.29
C LEU A 74 0.61 -9.00 -0.96
N MET A 75 1.94 -8.99 -0.79
CA MET A 75 2.87 -9.06 -1.92
C MET A 75 2.74 -10.39 -2.67
N GLY A 76 2.63 -11.50 -1.94
CA GLY A 76 2.42 -12.82 -2.53
C GLY A 76 1.13 -12.90 -3.34
N GLU A 77 0.05 -12.27 -2.87
CA GLU A 77 -1.18 -12.16 -3.65
C GLU A 77 -0.95 -11.44 -4.99
N GLN A 78 -0.27 -10.30 -4.94
CA GLN A 78 0.02 -9.49 -6.12
C GLN A 78 0.83 -10.28 -7.14
N ILE A 79 1.90 -10.93 -6.69
CA ILE A 79 2.81 -11.71 -7.56
C ILE A 79 2.15 -12.98 -8.09
N PHE A 80 1.59 -13.81 -7.20
CA PHE A 80 1.26 -15.20 -7.52
C PHE A 80 -0.21 -15.43 -7.88
N HIS A 81 -1.13 -14.56 -7.47
CA HIS A 81 -2.56 -14.76 -7.73
C HIS A 81 -3.12 -13.77 -8.73
N THR A 82 -2.74 -12.50 -8.65
CA THR A 82 -3.27 -11.46 -9.55
C THR A 82 -2.39 -11.25 -10.77
N GLY A 83 -1.09 -11.56 -10.66
CA GLY A 83 -0.08 -11.22 -11.67
C GLY A 83 0.13 -9.71 -11.83
N PHE A 84 -0.43 -8.90 -10.92
CA PHE A 84 -0.39 -7.44 -10.94
C PHE A 84 0.26 -6.90 -9.66
N MET A 85 1.39 -6.22 -9.83
CA MET A 85 2.10 -5.52 -8.76
C MET A 85 1.80 -4.04 -8.86
N HIS A 86 1.14 -3.49 -7.85
CA HIS A 86 0.82 -2.06 -7.78
C HIS A 86 2.07 -1.18 -7.78
N ALA A 87 3.06 -1.56 -6.98
CA ALA A 87 4.33 -0.87 -6.87
C ALA A 87 5.44 -1.87 -6.52
N ASP A 88 6.69 -1.42 -6.63
CA ASP A 88 7.82 -2.17 -6.09
C ASP A 88 7.70 -2.27 -4.55
N PRO A 89 8.29 -3.30 -3.93
CA PRO A 89 8.22 -3.51 -2.48
C PRO A 89 9.13 -2.53 -1.72
N HIS A 90 8.89 -1.23 -1.91
CA HIS A 90 9.57 -0.16 -1.22
C HIS A 90 8.86 0.18 0.10
N PRO A 91 9.60 0.41 1.19
CA PRO A 91 9.00 0.79 2.47
C PRO A 91 8.12 2.05 2.45
N GLY A 92 8.32 2.93 1.46
CA GLY A 92 7.51 4.14 1.27
C GLY A 92 6.08 3.88 0.77
N ASN A 93 5.81 2.71 0.19
CA ASN A 93 4.52 2.39 -0.43
C ASN A 93 3.49 1.84 0.58
N GLY A 94 3.87 1.70 1.85
CA GLY A 94 3.01 1.13 2.89
C GLY A 94 3.12 1.86 4.22
N ILE A 95 1.96 2.06 4.87
CA ILE A 95 1.84 2.54 6.24
C ILE A 95 1.11 1.51 7.11
N ILE A 96 1.49 1.44 8.38
CA ILE A 96 0.90 0.54 9.37
C ILE A 96 0.06 1.34 10.37
N PHE A 97 -1.11 0.83 10.73
CA PHE A 97 -1.98 1.47 11.71
C PHE A 97 -2.83 0.43 12.45
N HIS A 98 -3.22 0.73 13.69
CA HIS A 98 -3.94 -0.20 14.56
C HIS A 98 -5.42 -0.43 14.19
N LYS A 99 -6.10 0.56 13.60
CA LYS A 99 -7.50 0.44 13.16
C LYS A 99 -7.64 0.91 11.72
N ILE A 100 -8.29 0.10 10.89
CA ILE A 100 -8.77 0.55 9.59
C ILE A 100 -9.75 1.69 9.82
N PHE A 101 -9.42 2.88 9.33
CA PHE A 101 -10.35 3.99 9.27
C PHE A 101 -11.54 3.57 8.41
N ARG A 102 -12.66 3.19 9.05
CA ARG A 102 -13.96 3.17 8.38
C ARG A 102 -14.29 4.61 8.02
N GLN A 103 -14.63 4.83 6.76
CA GLN A 103 -15.04 6.12 6.21
C GLN A 103 -16.06 6.78 7.16
N LYS A 104 -15.75 8.00 7.63
CA LYS A 104 -16.80 8.98 7.84
C LYS A 104 -17.06 9.56 6.46
N GLU A 105 -18.29 9.38 5.99
CA GLU A 105 -18.83 10.08 4.82
C GLU A 105 -18.78 11.60 5.03
#